data_AF-D0MUF2-F1
#
_entry.id   AF-D0MUF2-F1
#
_cell.length_a   1.000
_cell.length_b   1.000
_cell.length_c   1.000
_cell.angle_alpha   90.00
_cell.angle_beta   90.00
_cell.angle_gamma   90.00
#
_symmetry.space_group_name_H-M   'P 1'
#
loop_
_entity.id
_entity.type
_entity.pdbx_description
1 polymer ?
#
loop_
_entity_poly.entity_id
_entity_poly.type
_entity_poly.pdbx_seq_one_letter_code
_entity_poly.pdbx_strand_id
1 'polypeptide(L)'
;MALEELPNVDSVGVSRSAFGAAKNGFVYRVTFDGAYLVSGRQSDLLVGDTTGCQAVQPPNRVLSFEGAHVTSGAPGFYPEVWEIASTESSGAKVLGGTFDLSIGFEGQWINTNPVVTATVAAGSRTAKTVGSMLGVVNRGDRVRIGGEEFTVHATAPFTDSELPLDSYHVRGVTVAAAIQVMDTALGNVQVSKTSNLVTTSVSFSSRIADGEQVQIDSKVFKVANVAPTSFTLDSLWTDDTTLHVTAFARKKATLSVNAEAAEMKRALSALPGVGAIDVSRIGPTKANGYRWYVTFQSLDSVRLRVDKKTGTTDFVDVYGVACVTCTVTASVVQDDTQTTTLAEIKGDYSANAVVASTEVGGVVQEVQTISTKASADNISGYFTVSFQSVGGAVINFDDTAADVRTKLQSLATIGRLNVTRSENSDFGATWTVTFLSNMGDLPLLVVTAKTLLKGTGVNVVVQEIVKGVDVALETIIDGLDPGQNYYVRAFARNENGYGTSTTDLQQRGRGALPLQTAVSTSPDPPGINGMWPLSGSQLELRLSNPVDHGDSVSKYLFEYAVGESFGKVATKKVFVYNSIENDIAGTFRLQYGDDVTSLLSVHTTASSLQSALNSLSSVRPRDLYVGK
;
A
#
# COMPACT_ATOMS: atom_id res chain seq x y z
N MET A 1 13.56 37.78 6.56
CA MET A 1 13.26 36.34 6.70
C MET A 1 12.30 36.01 5.58
N ALA A 2 12.66 35.06 4.73
CA ALA A 2 11.71 34.52 3.76
C ALA A 2 10.66 33.72 4.52
N LEU A 3 9.39 33.75 4.09
CA LEU A 3 8.33 32.98 4.75
C LEU A 3 8.62 31.47 4.75
N GLU A 4 9.34 30.99 3.73
CA GLU A 4 9.85 29.62 3.61
C GLU A 4 10.92 29.23 4.65
N GLU A 5 11.44 30.21 5.41
CA GLU A 5 12.36 29.94 6.51
C GLU A 5 11.60 29.65 7.83
N LEU A 6 10.27 29.73 7.82
CA LEU A 6 9.43 29.47 8.99
C LEU A 6 9.13 27.97 9.15
N PRO A 7 9.14 27.43 10.38
CA PRO A 7 9.08 25.98 10.63
C PRO A 7 7.76 25.29 10.23
N ASN A 8 6.71 26.09 9.99
CA ASN A 8 5.38 25.63 9.61
C ASN A 8 5.05 25.88 8.14
N VAL A 9 5.96 26.43 7.34
CA VAL A 9 5.67 26.83 5.96
C VAL A 9 6.54 26.02 5.01
N ASP A 10 5.91 25.17 4.19
CA ASP A 10 6.57 24.24 3.26
C ASP A 10 6.69 24.80 1.83
N SER A 11 5.71 25.63 1.42
CA SER A 11 5.81 26.45 0.21
C SER A 11 4.91 27.68 0.26
N VAL A 12 5.37 28.76 -0.36
CA VAL A 12 4.69 30.05 -0.51
C VAL A 12 4.80 30.58 -1.94
N GLY A 13 3.69 30.52 -2.66
CA GLY A 13 3.47 31.29 -3.87
C GLY A 13 3.16 32.76 -3.59
N VAL A 14 3.84 33.68 -4.27
CA VAL A 14 3.51 35.12 -4.22
C VAL A 14 3.17 35.64 -5.61
N SER A 15 2.00 36.23 -5.75
CA SER A 15 1.57 36.92 -6.97
C SER A 15 1.32 38.40 -6.70
N ARG A 16 1.58 39.25 -7.70
CA ARG A 16 1.39 40.71 -7.62
C ARG A 16 0.34 41.15 -8.63
N SER A 17 -0.62 41.95 -8.19
CA SER A 17 -1.68 42.53 -9.03
C SER A 17 -1.77 44.05 -8.83
N ALA A 18 -2.12 44.78 -9.89
CA ALA A 18 -2.52 46.19 -9.80
C ALA A 18 -4.04 46.37 -9.62
N PHE A 19 -4.81 45.27 -9.76
CA PHE A 19 -6.27 45.25 -9.67
C PHE A 19 -6.71 45.07 -8.21
N GLY A 20 -7.51 46.00 -7.67
CA GLY A 20 -7.95 46.00 -6.27
C GLY A 20 -7.07 46.81 -5.30
N ALA A 21 -5.97 47.40 -5.77
CA ALA A 21 -5.16 48.32 -4.97
C ALA A 21 -5.77 49.74 -4.92
N ALA A 22 -5.43 50.53 -3.90
CA ALA A 22 -5.67 51.97 -3.91
C ALA A 22 -5.03 52.63 -5.15
N LYS A 23 -5.54 53.80 -5.58
CA LYS A 23 -4.98 54.57 -6.72
C LYS A 23 -3.45 54.70 -6.53
N ASN A 24 -2.68 53.97 -7.33
CA ASN A 24 -1.20 53.88 -7.33
C ASN A 24 -0.52 52.83 -6.43
N GLY A 25 -1.21 51.75 -6.02
CA GLY A 25 -0.63 50.63 -5.25
C GLY A 25 -0.55 49.29 -6.00
N PHE A 26 0.00 48.27 -5.32
CA PHE A 26 -0.05 46.86 -5.73
C PHE A 26 -0.67 46.03 -4.61
N VAL A 27 -1.45 45.01 -4.97
CA VAL A 27 -1.87 43.94 -4.07
C VAL A 27 -0.93 42.75 -4.27
N TYR A 28 -0.30 42.30 -3.19
CA TYR A 28 0.39 41.02 -3.17
C TYR A 28 -0.56 39.97 -2.61
N ARG A 29 -0.81 38.90 -3.37
CA ARG A 29 -1.50 37.71 -2.90
C ARG A 29 -0.43 36.68 -2.57
N VAL A 30 -0.33 36.38 -1.27
CA VAL A 30 0.54 35.35 -0.72
C VAL A 30 -0.33 34.11 -0.51
N THR A 31 0.00 33.03 -1.20
CA THR A 31 -0.66 31.73 -1.12
C THR A 31 0.30 30.78 -0.43
N PHE A 32 -0.16 30.08 0.60
CA PHE A 32 0.58 28.97 1.17
C PHE A 32 0.13 27.71 0.42
N ASP A 33 1.02 27.16 -0.40
CA ASP A 33 0.78 26.05 -1.34
C ASP A 33 1.61 24.80 -1.00
N GLY A 34 2.18 24.77 0.20
CA GLY A 34 2.86 23.61 0.75
C GLY A 34 1.94 22.40 0.88
N ALA A 35 2.42 21.24 0.48
CA ALA A 35 1.63 20.00 0.47
C ALA A 35 1.37 19.44 1.88
N TYR A 36 2.22 19.80 2.87
CA TYR A 36 2.26 19.08 4.14
C TYR A 36 2.13 19.93 5.40
N LEU A 37 2.78 21.10 5.48
CA LEU A 37 2.93 21.82 6.76
C LEU A 37 1.95 22.98 6.97
N VAL A 38 1.52 23.69 5.91
CA VAL A 38 0.49 24.73 5.98
C VAL A 38 -0.23 24.88 4.63
N SER A 39 -1.45 24.34 4.54
CA SER A 39 -2.42 24.56 3.44
C SER A 39 -3.79 25.05 3.95
N GLY A 40 -3.96 25.17 5.27
CA GLY A 40 -5.21 25.54 5.95
C GLY A 40 -5.33 27.03 6.33
N ARG A 41 -6.37 27.36 7.12
CA ARG A 41 -6.65 28.73 7.59
C ARG A 41 -5.47 29.32 8.37
N GLN A 42 -4.96 30.47 7.91
CA GLN A 42 -3.93 31.23 8.62
C GLN A 42 -4.57 32.12 9.69
N SER A 43 -4.20 31.91 10.96
CA SER A 43 -4.65 32.76 12.08
C SER A 43 -3.88 34.08 12.16
N ASP A 44 -2.64 34.10 11.67
CA ASP A 44 -1.75 35.24 11.76
C ASP A 44 -1.85 36.13 10.51
N LEU A 45 -2.09 37.42 10.74
CA LEU A 45 -2.18 38.41 9.66
C LEU A 45 -0.76 38.91 9.33
N LEU A 46 -0.41 38.99 8.04
CA LEU A 46 0.82 39.66 7.63
C LEU A 46 0.71 41.16 7.95
N VAL A 47 1.53 41.65 8.88
CA VAL A 47 1.60 43.06 9.27
C VAL A 47 2.88 43.68 8.70
N GLY A 48 2.75 44.79 7.98
CA GLY A 48 3.90 45.55 7.50
C GLY A 48 4.46 46.47 8.58
N ASP A 49 5.79 46.56 8.68
CA ASP A 49 6.51 47.51 9.52
C ASP A 49 7.30 48.50 8.62
N THR A 50 7.11 49.80 8.84
CA THR A 50 7.81 50.86 8.11
C THR A 50 9.06 51.36 8.82
N THR A 51 9.38 50.82 9.99
CA THR A 51 10.53 51.25 10.80
C THR A 51 11.83 50.94 10.06
N GLY A 52 12.56 51.99 9.65
CA GLY A 52 13.83 51.87 8.92
C GLY A 52 13.72 51.81 7.40
N CYS A 53 12.52 51.95 6.81
CA CYS A 53 12.38 52.14 5.36
C CYS A 53 12.94 53.50 4.90
N GLN A 54 13.54 53.56 3.71
CA GLN A 54 13.93 54.84 3.10
C GLN A 54 12.69 55.69 2.77
N ALA A 55 12.80 57.01 2.94
CA ALA A 55 11.72 57.93 2.64
C ALA A 55 11.31 57.84 1.16
N VAL A 56 10.01 57.65 0.90
CA VAL A 56 9.43 57.63 -0.45
C VAL A 56 9.63 58.99 -1.14
N GLN A 57 9.98 58.97 -2.42
CA GLN A 57 10.11 60.18 -3.24
C GLN A 57 8.92 60.27 -4.23
N PRO A 58 8.21 61.41 -4.32
CA PRO A 58 8.39 62.63 -3.52
C PRO A 58 7.97 62.49 -2.03
N PRO A 59 8.51 63.32 -1.12
CA PRO A 59 8.40 63.15 0.36
C PRO A 59 6.98 63.24 0.93
N ASN A 60 6.01 63.65 0.12
CA ASN A 60 4.60 63.77 0.49
C ASN A 60 3.79 62.49 0.26
N ARG A 61 4.43 61.38 -0.13
CA ARG A 61 3.78 60.07 -0.26
C ARG A 61 3.97 59.26 1.02
N VAL A 62 2.92 58.55 1.43
CA VAL A 62 2.94 57.66 2.60
C VAL A 62 2.82 56.23 2.09
N LEU A 63 3.68 55.33 2.57
CA LEU A 63 3.53 53.87 2.40
C LEU A 63 2.53 53.38 3.45
N SER A 64 1.37 52.91 3.01
CA SER A 64 0.34 52.33 3.88
C SER A 64 0.11 50.86 3.51
N PHE A 65 0.10 49.98 4.52
CA PHE A 65 -0.28 48.58 4.37
C PHE A 65 -1.74 48.45 4.82
N GLU A 66 -2.68 48.16 3.91
CA GLU A 66 -4.08 47.85 4.25
C GLU A 66 -4.29 46.33 4.34
N GLY A 67 -5.10 45.91 5.32
CA GLY A 67 -5.14 44.56 5.90
C GLY A 67 -5.33 43.41 4.91
N ALA A 68 -4.55 42.35 5.11
CA ALA A 68 -4.66 41.10 4.36
C ALA A 68 -6.01 40.41 4.64
N HIS A 69 -6.78 40.14 3.58
CA HIS A 69 -7.96 39.29 3.67
C HIS A 69 -7.55 37.81 3.59
N VAL A 70 -7.74 37.06 4.68
CA VAL A 70 -7.57 35.60 4.70
C VAL A 70 -8.76 34.97 4.01
N THR A 71 -8.54 34.29 2.88
CA THR A 71 -9.55 33.43 2.25
C THR A 71 -9.35 32.03 2.80
N SER A 72 -10.40 31.41 3.33
CA SER A 72 -10.32 30.05 3.91
C SER A 72 -9.94 29.03 2.84
N GLY A 73 -8.81 28.34 3.00
CA GLY A 73 -8.53 27.10 2.27
C GLY A 73 -9.48 25.99 2.72
N ALA A 74 -9.84 25.09 1.82
CA ALA A 74 -10.64 23.92 2.15
C ALA A 74 -9.80 22.93 2.98
N PRO A 75 -10.34 22.34 4.07
CA PRO A 75 -9.59 21.41 4.91
C PRO A 75 -9.23 20.15 4.10
N GLY A 76 -7.94 19.97 3.85
CA GLY A 76 -7.36 18.77 3.24
C GLY A 76 -7.08 17.70 4.29
N PHE A 77 -6.79 16.48 3.82
CA PHE A 77 -6.27 15.39 4.64
C PHE A 77 -4.85 15.70 5.10
N TYR A 78 -4.57 15.37 6.37
CA TYR A 78 -3.25 15.50 6.96
C TYR A 78 -2.74 14.10 7.32
N PRO A 79 -1.78 13.54 6.57
CA PRO A 79 -1.09 12.32 7.02
C PRO A 79 -0.42 12.57 8.37
N GLU A 80 -0.23 11.52 9.18
CA GLU A 80 0.50 11.69 10.45
C GLU A 80 1.96 12.11 10.13
N VAL A 81 2.29 13.36 10.48
CA VAL A 81 3.63 13.91 10.33
C VAL A 81 4.32 13.92 11.68
N TRP A 82 5.44 13.22 11.74
CA TRP A 82 6.34 13.22 12.89
C TRP A 82 7.50 14.18 12.64
N GLU A 83 7.68 15.14 13.54
CA GLU A 83 8.90 15.94 13.62
C GLU A 83 9.92 15.21 14.48
N ILE A 84 11.07 14.94 13.89
CA ILE A 84 12.27 14.51 14.61
C ILE A 84 13.19 15.72 14.62
N ALA A 85 13.55 16.21 15.80
CA ALA A 85 14.44 17.36 15.95
C ALA A 85 15.70 16.94 16.70
N SER A 86 16.86 17.20 16.10
CA SER A 86 18.12 17.24 16.83
C SER A 86 18.41 18.69 17.24
N THR A 87 18.79 18.90 18.49
CA THR A 87 19.07 20.24 19.05
C THR A 87 20.31 20.23 19.92
N GLU A 88 21.09 21.30 19.83
CA GLU A 88 22.19 21.59 20.74
C GLU A 88 21.89 22.93 21.43
N SER A 89 21.54 22.88 22.72
CA SER A 89 20.99 24.04 23.42
C SER A 89 22.00 25.17 23.66
N SER A 90 23.32 24.93 23.52
CA SER A 90 24.34 25.96 23.70
C SER A 90 24.73 26.71 22.42
N GLY A 91 24.35 26.20 21.23
CA GLY A 91 24.74 26.73 19.92
C GLY A 91 26.25 26.70 19.63
N ALA A 92 27.05 26.08 20.50
CA ALA A 92 28.51 26.15 20.48
C ALA A 92 29.17 24.86 19.95
N LYS A 93 28.40 23.75 19.85
CA LYS A 93 28.91 22.46 19.40
C LYS A 93 28.23 22.01 18.11
N VAL A 94 28.98 21.26 17.29
CA VAL A 94 28.44 20.57 16.11
C VAL A 94 28.02 19.16 16.53
N LEU A 95 26.76 18.82 16.26
CA LEU A 95 26.17 17.51 16.60
C LEU A 95 26.85 16.37 15.81
N GLY A 96 27.30 15.36 16.52
CA GLY A 96 27.82 14.10 15.98
C GLY A 96 27.18 12.86 16.64
N GLY A 97 27.55 11.67 16.15
CA GLY A 97 27.04 10.40 16.66
C GLY A 97 25.75 9.92 16.01
N THR A 98 25.07 8.98 16.67
CA THR A 98 23.92 8.26 16.11
C THR A 98 22.78 8.14 17.12
N PHE A 99 21.55 8.04 16.63
CA PHE A 99 20.35 7.74 17.41
C PHE A 99 19.57 6.59 16.76
N ASP A 100 18.73 5.91 17.54
CA ASP A 100 17.88 4.85 17.02
C ASP A 100 16.44 5.35 16.88
N LEU A 101 15.80 5.03 15.75
CA LEU A 101 14.36 5.17 15.57
C LEU A 101 13.71 3.80 15.56
N SER A 102 12.55 3.69 16.20
CA SER A 102 11.77 2.44 16.20
C SER A 102 10.28 2.71 16.00
N ILE A 103 9.61 1.77 15.33
CA ILE A 103 8.18 1.83 15.00
C ILE A 103 7.57 0.47 15.30
N GLY A 104 6.47 0.48 16.08
CA GLY A 104 5.73 -0.73 16.41
C GLY A 104 6.58 -1.85 17.03
N PHE A 105 6.09 -3.08 16.91
CA PHE A 105 6.74 -4.31 17.40
C PHE A 105 6.77 -5.41 16.33
N GLU A 106 6.40 -5.06 15.09
CA GLU A 106 6.48 -6.00 13.97
C GLU A 106 7.95 -6.33 13.66
N GLY A 107 8.19 -7.62 13.38
CA GLY A 107 9.51 -8.14 13.08
C GLY A 107 9.63 -8.70 11.67
N GLN A 108 10.86 -9.04 11.28
CA GLN A 108 11.10 -9.84 10.09
C GLN A 108 10.77 -11.30 10.37
N TRP A 109 10.22 -11.98 9.37
CA TRP A 109 9.99 -13.42 9.43
C TRP A 109 11.31 -14.17 9.38
N ILE A 110 11.62 -14.89 10.46
CA ILE A 110 12.80 -15.76 10.56
C ILE A 110 12.36 -17.17 10.91
N ASN A 111 13.13 -18.17 10.51
CA ASN A 111 12.88 -19.55 10.94
C ASN A 111 13.03 -19.65 12.46
N THR A 112 12.25 -20.52 13.11
CA THR A 112 12.43 -20.81 14.54
C THR A 112 13.82 -21.35 14.83
N ASN A 113 14.26 -21.23 16.09
CA ASN A 113 15.50 -21.82 16.57
C ASN A 113 15.22 -22.67 17.82
N PRO A 114 15.32 -24.02 17.75
CA PRO A 114 15.65 -24.82 16.57
C PRO A 114 14.57 -24.73 15.47
N VAL A 115 14.95 -25.05 14.24
CA VAL A 115 14.03 -25.01 13.08
C VAL A 115 12.97 -26.09 13.24
N VAL A 116 11.70 -25.68 13.32
CA VAL A 116 10.53 -26.56 13.30
C VAL A 116 9.90 -26.45 11.92
N THR A 117 9.50 -27.59 11.35
CA THR A 117 8.83 -27.62 10.05
C THR A 117 7.39 -28.09 10.21
N ALA A 118 6.51 -27.72 9.28
CA ALA A 118 5.12 -28.12 9.27
C ALA A 118 4.62 -28.55 7.89
N THR A 119 3.67 -29.48 7.89
CA THR A 119 2.81 -29.78 6.75
C THR A 119 1.38 -29.35 7.07
N VAL A 120 0.67 -28.85 6.07
CA VAL A 120 -0.70 -28.34 6.25
C VAL A 120 -1.53 -28.79 5.04
N ALA A 121 -2.66 -29.46 5.27
CA ALA A 121 -3.57 -29.71 4.17
C ALA A 121 -4.23 -28.40 3.73
N ALA A 122 -4.44 -28.21 2.43
CA ALA A 122 -5.19 -27.05 1.93
C ALA A 122 -6.59 -27.03 2.57
N GLY A 123 -7.02 -25.86 3.06
CA GLY A 123 -8.26 -25.68 3.81
C GLY A 123 -8.20 -26.10 5.30
N SER A 124 -7.07 -26.61 5.80
CA SER A 124 -6.90 -26.96 7.21
C SER A 124 -6.58 -25.74 8.08
N ARG A 125 -7.11 -25.73 9.31
CA ARG A 125 -6.76 -24.79 10.39
C ARG A 125 -5.74 -25.37 11.37
N THR A 126 -5.21 -26.56 11.08
CA THR A 126 -4.23 -27.24 11.93
C THR A 126 -3.01 -27.60 11.08
N ALA A 127 -1.85 -27.15 11.54
CA ALA A 127 -0.56 -27.49 10.96
C ALA A 127 0.08 -28.64 11.74
N LYS A 128 0.49 -29.70 11.03
CA LYS A 128 1.19 -30.84 11.63
C LYS A 128 2.67 -30.56 11.66
N THR A 129 3.25 -30.50 12.85
CA THR A 129 4.63 -30.05 13.07
C THR A 129 5.59 -31.23 13.26
N VAL A 130 6.82 -31.05 12.81
CA VAL A 130 7.96 -31.92 13.09
C VAL A 130 8.86 -31.17 14.07
N GLY A 131 8.62 -31.41 15.36
CA GLY A 131 9.14 -30.64 16.49
C GLY A 131 8.03 -29.89 17.22
N SER A 132 8.22 -29.67 18.53
CA SER A 132 7.25 -28.96 19.36
C SER A 132 7.35 -27.46 19.18
N MET A 133 6.19 -26.83 19.03
CA MET A 133 6.03 -25.37 19.03
C MET A 133 5.65 -24.84 20.42
N LEU A 134 5.40 -25.71 21.40
CA LEU A 134 5.14 -25.31 22.78
C LEU A 134 6.41 -24.66 23.38
N GLY A 135 6.24 -23.47 23.97
CA GLY A 135 7.35 -22.68 24.49
C GLY A 135 8.16 -21.93 23.43
N VAL A 136 7.92 -22.20 22.13
CA VAL A 136 8.46 -21.42 21.01
C VAL A 136 7.51 -20.29 20.64
N VAL A 137 6.21 -20.60 20.56
CA VAL A 137 5.12 -19.64 20.32
C VAL A 137 4.00 -19.85 21.33
N ASN A 138 3.28 -18.77 21.61
CA ASN A 138 2.14 -18.72 22.49
C ASN A 138 0.85 -18.42 21.74
N ARG A 139 -0.28 -18.55 22.43
CA ARG A 139 -1.60 -18.18 21.91
C ARG A 139 -1.60 -16.71 21.50
N GLY A 140 -2.15 -16.40 20.33
CA GLY A 140 -2.15 -15.03 19.80
C GLY A 140 -0.88 -14.62 19.06
N ASP A 141 0.21 -15.41 19.15
CA ASP A 141 1.42 -15.13 18.39
C ASP A 141 1.17 -15.29 16.89
N ARG A 142 1.91 -14.52 16.10
CA ARG A 142 1.86 -14.60 14.64
C ARG A 142 2.94 -15.56 14.14
N VAL A 143 2.56 -16.43 13.21
CA VAL A 143 3.43 -17.40 12.56
C VAL A 143 3.24 -17.33 11.05
N ARG A 144 4.27 -17.72 10.31
CA ARG A 144 4.19 -17.84 8.85
C ARG A 144 4.62 -19.24 8.41
N ILE A 145 3.80 -19.85 7.57
CA ILE A 145 3.97 -21.22 7.08
C ILE A 145 3.69 -21.22 5.58
N GLY A 146 4.60 -21.76 4.76
CA GLY A 146 4.40 -21.83 3.31
C GLY A 146 4.22 -20.46 2.61
N GLY A 147 4.64 -19.37 3.26
CA GLY A 147 4.45 -18.00 2.77
C GLY A 147 3.16 -17.32 3.22
N GLU A 148 2.21 -18.05 3.82
CA GLU A 148 0.96 -17.54 4.39
C GLU A 148 1.12 -17.23 5.88
N GLU A 149 0.45 -16.17 6.35
CA GLU A 149 0.53 -15.71 7.75
C GLU A 149 -0.72 -16.10 8.52
N PHE A 150 -0.52 -16.51 9.78
CA PHE A 150 -1.55 -16.97 10.68
C PHE A 150 -1.31 -16.44 12.08
N THR A 151 -2.37 -16.41 12.89
CA THR A 151 -2.26 -16.24 14.34
C THR A 151 -2.51 -17.58 15.02
N VAL A 152 -1.74 -17.90 16.06
CA VAL A 152 -1.97 -19.10 16.86
C VAL A 152 -3.32 -18.99 17.55
N HIS A 153 -4.20 -19.95 17.24
CA HIS A 153 -5.60 -19.91 17.66
C HIS A 153 -5.72 -19.77 19.19
N ALA A 154 -6.65 -18.95 19.69
CA ALA A 154 -6.79 -18.66 21.12
C ALA A 154 -7.13 -19.89 21.99
N THR A 155 -8.00 -20.78 21.52
CA THR A 155 -8.55 -21.89 22.35
C THR A 155 -8.45 -23.32 21.77
N ALA A 156 -8.15 -23.50 20.48
CA ALA A 156 -8.13 -24.82 19.84
C ALA A 156 -6.98 -25.70 20.39
N PRO A 157 -7.04 -27.04 20.32
CA PRO A 157 -5.96 -27.89 20.84
C PRO A 157 -4.58 -27.50 20.29
N PHE A 158 -3.61 -27.29 21.19
CA PHE A 158 -2.21 -27.00 20.86
C PHE A 158 -1.35 -28.06 21.55
N THR A 159 -0.71 -28.92 20.76
CA THR A 159 0.07 -30.07 21.22
C THR A 159 1.50 -30.00 20.68
N ASP A 160 2.35 -30.95 21.08
CA ASP A 160 3.74 -31.05 20.60
C ASP A 160 3.88 -31.34 19.09
N SER A 161 2.80 -31.77 18.42
CA SER A 161 2.81 -32.11 16.99
C SER A 161 1.75 -31.39 16.17
N GLU A 162 0.94 -30.53 16.80
CA GLU A 162 -0.15 -29.81 16.13
C GLU A 162 -0.20 -28.34 16.59
N LEU A 163 0.01 -27.45 15.63
CA LEU A 163 -0.11 -26.00 15.81
C LEU A 163 -1.46 -25.52 15.26
N PRO A 164 -2.36 -24.99 16.11
CA PRO A 164 -3.66 -24.51 15.67
C PRO A 164 -3.57 -23.09 15.13
N LEU A 165 -4.21 -22.86 13.98
CA LEU A 165 -4.24 -21.60 13.24
C LEU A 165 -5.61 -20.92 13.38
N ASP A 166 -5.64 -19.59 13.40
CA ASP A 166 -6.83 -18.75 13.45
C ASP A 166 -7.65 -18.73 12.15
N SER A 167 -7.05 -19.14 11.03
CA SER A 167 -7.61 -19.18 9.70
C SER A 167 -7.16 -20.46 8.96
N TYR A 168 -7.82 -20.80 7.85
CA TYR A 168 -7.44 -21.97 7.07
C TYR A 168 -6.27 -21.63 6.15
N HIS A 169 -5.34 -22.56 5.98
CA HIS A 169 -4.24 -22.40 5.03
C HIS A 169 -4.75 -22.61 3.60
N VAL A 170 -4.62 -21.60 2.74
CA VAL A 170 -5.26 -21.56 1.41
C VAL A 170 -4.62 -22.56 0.46
N ARG A 171 -3.29 -22.52 0.33
CA ARG A 171 -2.55 -23.36 -0.64
C ARG A 171 -2.20 -24.74 -0.10
N GLY A 172 -2.18 -24.90 1.23
CA GLY A 172 -1.57 -26.04 1.88
C GLY A 172 -0.05 -26.10 1.69
N VAL A 173 0.58 -27.03 2.41
CA VAL A 173 2.01 -27.30 2.43
C VAL A 173 2.19 -28.82 2.46
N THR A 174 2.46 -29.40 1.28
CA THR A 174 2.64 -30.85 1.09
C THR A 174 4.05 -31.32 1.43
N VAL A 175 5.06 -30.48 1.16
CA VAL A 175 6.45 -30.67 1.58
C VAL A 175 6.69 -29.82 2.81
N ALA A 176 7.17 -30.43 3.90
CA ALA A 176 7.34 -29.75 5.17
C ALA A 176 8.14 -28.44 5.03
N ALA A 177 7.49 -27.32 5.36
CA ALA A 177 8.09 -25.98 5.28
C ALA A 177 8.48 -25.51 6.68
N ALA A 178 9.55 -24.72 6.79
CA ALA A 178 9.93 -24.11 8.06
C ALA A 178 8.82 -23.18 8.56
N ILE A 179 8.47 -23.31 9.84
CA ILE A 179 7.62 -22.33 10.52
C ILE A 179 8.49 -21.12 10.83
N GLN A 180 7.98 -19.95 10.50
CA GLN A 180 8.65 -18.68 10.74
C GLN A 180 7.92 -17.90 11.84
N VAL A 181 8.71 -17.25 12.67
CA VAL A 181 8.26 -16.36 13.75
C VAL A 181 8.88 -14.98 13.54
N MET A 182 8.33 -13.96 14.19
CA MET A 182 8.90 -12.61 14.12
C MET A 182 10.21 -12.55 14.92
N ASP A 183 11.26 -11.98 14.35
CA ASP A 183 12.55 -11.78 15.03
C ASP A 183 12.44 -10.86 16.25
N THR A 184 11.39 -10.03 16.34
CA THR A 184 11.07 -9.19 17.50
C THR A 184 10.58 -9.97 18.71
N ALA A 185 10.14 -11.22 18.54
CA ALA A 185 9.76 -12.08 19.66
C ALA A 185 11.00 -12.36 20.54
N LEU A 186 10.92 -11.96 21.82
CA LEU A 186 11.93 -12.28 22.83
C LEU A 186 11.80 -13.74 23.28
N GLY A 187 10.56 -14.20 23.39
CA GLY A 187 10.20 -15.55 23.83
C GLY A 187 9.13 -15.54 24.92
N ASN A 188 8.92 -16.71 25.52
CA ASN A 188 7.93 -16.91 26.56
C ASN A 188 8.28 -16.16 27.85
N VAL A 189 7.29 -15.43 28.38
CA VAL A 189 7.37 -14.73 29.66
C VAL A 189 6.16 -15.04 30.54
N GLN A 190 6.34 -14.89 31.85
CA GLN A 190 5.26 -14.98 32.82
C GLN A 190 4.97 -13.61 33.42
N VAL A 191 3.70 -13.24 33.41
CA VAL A 191 3.17 -12.01 34.01
C VAL A 191 2.15 -12.35 35.09
N SER A 192 2.18 -11.62 36.20
CA SER A 192 1.30 -11.84 37.34
C SER A 192 0.49 -10.59 37.63
N LYS A 193 -0.81 -10.76 37.88
CA LYS A 193 -1.71 -9.66 38.25
C LYS A 193 -1.15 -8.89 39.45
N THR A 194 -1.20 -7.57 39.39
CA THR A 194 -0.67 -6.63 40.40
C THR A 194 0.86 -6.65 40.61
N SER A 195 1.61 -7.30 39.72
CA SER A 195 3.07 -7.30 39.73
C SER A 195 3.59 -6.51 38.53
N ASN A 196 4.70 -5.79 38.69
CA ASN A 196 5.48 -5.25 37.57
C ASN A 196 6.70 -6.14 37.22
N LEU A 197 6.92 -7.24 37.95
CA LEU A 197 7.97 -8.21 37.65
C LEU A 197 7.49 -9.19 36.58
N VAL A 198 8.25 -9.29 35.50
CA VAL A 198 8.07 -10.28 34.44
C VAL A 198 9.15 -11.34 34.56
N THR A 199 8.77 -12.60 34.71
CA THR A 199 9.71 -13.72 34.87
C THR A 199 10.03 -14.34 33.52
N THR A 200 11.31 -14.66 33.30
CA THR A 200 11.83 -15.24 32.05
C THR A 200 12.74 -16.43 32.35
N SER A 201 12.83 -17.38 31.42
CA SER A 201 13.73 -18.55 31.54
C SER A 201 15.16 -18.26 31.10
N VAL A 202 15.37 -17.19 30.33
CA VAL A 202 16.66 -16.74 29.81
C VAL A 202 16.80 -15.22 29.94
N SER A 203 18.04 -14.73 29.87
CA SER A 203 18.29 -13.29 29.91
C SER A 203 17.99 -12.65 28.56
N PHE A 204 17.25 -11.55 28.59
CA PHE A 204 16.99 -10.71 27.42
C PHE A 204 17.89 -9.46 27.35
N SER A 205 18.93 -9.38 28.18
CA SER A 205 19.84 -8.21 28.26
C SER A 205 20.58 -7.86 26.97
N SER A 206 20.70 -8.81 26.03
CA SER A 206 21.26 -8.55 24.69
C SER A 206 20.23 -8.01 23.69
N ARG A 207 18.94 -8.05 24.04
CA ARG A 207 17.81 -7.72 23.16
C ARG A 207 16.99 -6.53 23.65
N ILE A 208 16.97 -6.30 24.95
CA ILE A 208 16.31 -5.17 25.60
C ILE A 208 17.20 -4.55 26.68
N ALA A 209 17.01 -3.27 26.95
CA ALA A 209 17.70 -2.54 28.03
C ALA A 209 16.77 -1.60 28.80
N ASP A 210 17.28 -1.07 29.91
CA ASP A 210 16.58 -0.12 30.77
C ASP A 210 16.17 1.12 29.96
N GLY A 211 14.89 1.49 30.08
CA GLY A 211 14.28 2.60 29.38
C GLY A 211 13.63 2.29 28.02
N GLU A 212 13.85 1.08 27.49
CA GLU A 212 13.21 0.62 26.25
C GLU A 212 11.76 0.21 26.46
N GLN A 213 11.05 -0.09 25.38
CA GLN A 213 9.68 -0.57 25.44
C GLN A 213 9.56 -2.02 24.98
N VAL A 214 8.69 -2.76 25.66
CA VAL A 214 8.27 -4.11 25.27
C VAL A 214 6.76 -4.13 25.09
N GLN A 215 6.30 -4.96 24.17
CA GLN A 215 4.89 -5.32 24.06
C GLN A 215 4.69 -6.70 24.66
N ILE A 216 3.71 -6.83 25.54
CA ILE A 216 3.24 -8.10 26.07
C ILE A 216 1.74 -8.13 25.84
N ASP A 217 1.27 -9.12 25.10
CA ASP A 217 -0.09 -9.15 24.56
C ASP A 217 -0.40 -7.86 23.76
N SER A 218 -1.48 -7.15 24.09
CA SER A 218 -1.91 -5.92 23.41
C SER A 218 -1.33 -4.64 24.05
N LYS A 219 -0.51 -4.77 25.11
CA LYS A 219 -0.07 -3.65 25.95
C LYS A 219 1.42 -3.36 25.81
N VAL A 220 1.76 -2.08 25.89
CA VAL A 220 3.14 -1.58 25.77
C VAL A 220 3.59 -1.01 27.11
N PHE A 221 4.76 -1.44 27.57
CA PHE A 221 5.36 -1.04 28.84
C PHE A 221 6.78 -0.55 28.65
N LYS A 222 7.26 0.35 29.52
CA LYS A 222 8.67 0.71 29.58
C LYS A 222 9.39 -0.25 30.51
N VAL A 223 10.57 -0.71 30.11
CA VAL A 223 11.44 -1.58 30.90
C VAL A 223 12.18 -0.71 31.92
N ALA A 224 12.02 -1.02 33.20
CA ALA A 224 12.67 -0.32 34.30
C ALA A 224 14.03 -0.94 34.65
N ASN A 225 14.15 -2.27 34.63
CA ASN A 225 15.40 -3.00 34.85
C ASN A 225 15.38 -4.36 34.15
N VAL A 226 16.52 -4.80 33.61
CA VAL A 226 16.71 -6.15 33.04
C VAL A 226 17.66 -6.98 33.90
N ALA A 227 17.22 -8.18 34.29
CA ALA A 227 17.97 -9.17 35.06
C ALA A 227 18.15 -10.49 34.27
N PRO A 228 18.94 -11.46 34.77
CA PRO A 228 19.17 -12.72 34.05
C PRO A 228 17.93 -13.59 33.82
N THR A 229 16.93 -13.54 34.72
CA THR A 229 15.71 -14.37 34.66
C THR A 229 14.44 -13.56 34.88
N SER A 230 14.54 -12.23 34.72
CA SER A 230 13.39 -11.33 34.85
C SER A 230 13.69 -9.96 34.27
N PHE A 231 12.64 -9.18 34.07
CA PHE A 231 12.74 -7.74 33.91
C PHE A 231 11.54 -7.07 34.59
N THR A 232 11.69 -5.80 34.94
CA THR A 232 10.62 -5.03 35.60
C THR A 232 10.01 -4.02 34.65
N LEU A 233 8.70 -3.84 34.76
CA LEU A 233 7.91 -2.86 34.03
C LEU A 233 7.80 -1.55 34.84
N ASP A 234 7.58 -0.45 34.14
CA ASP A 234 7.31 0.87 34.73
C ASP A 234 5.95 0.98 35.42
N SER A 235 5.03 0.04 35.14
CA SER A 235 3.69 -0.02 35.71
C SER A 235 3.27 -1.46 36.01
N LEU A 236 2.27 -1.62 36.87
CA LEU A 236 1.76 -2.93 37.29
C LEU A 236 1.00 -3.61 36.15
N TRP A 237 1.16 -4.93 36.01
CA TRP A 237 0.30 -5.75 35.17
C TRP A 237 -1.10 -5.85 35.76
N THR A 238 -2.11 -5.37 35.04
CA THR A 238 -3.49 -5.28 35.54
C THR A 238 -4.37 -6.45 35.13
N ASP A 239 -4.00 -7.18 34.08
CA ASP A 239 -4.79 -8.31 33.58
C ASP A 239 -4.54 -9.57 34.40
N ASP A 240 -5.27 -10.63 34.07
CA ASP A 240 -5.11 -11.90 34.75
C ASP A 240 -3.72 -12.49 34.52
N THR A 241 -3.26 -13.21 35.54
CA THR A 241 -1.95 -13.86 35.55
C THR A 241 -1.85 -14.84 34.39
N THR A 242 -0.80 -14.71 33.59
CA THR A 242 -0.56 -15.54 32.40
C THR A 242 0.84 -16.12 32.47
N LEU A 243 0.93 -17.45 32.42
CA LEU A 243 2.19 -18.20 32.45
C LEU A 243 2.86 -18.30 31.08
N HIS A 244 2.08 -18.11 30.01
CA HIS A 244 2.47 -18.35 28.63
C HIS A 244 2.05 -17.17 27.74
N VAL A 245 2.89 -16.16 27.66
CA VAL A 245 2.72 -15.02 26.75
C VAL A 245 4.06 -14.62 26.17
N THR A 246 4.08 -14.15 24.93
CA THR A 246 5.30 -13.71 24.28
C THR A 246 5.52 -12.22 24.50
N ALA A 247 6.74 -11.85 24.90
CA ALA A 247 7.17 -10.46 24.91
C ALA A 247 7.83 -10.11 23.58
N PHE A 248 7.52 -8.94 23.03
CA PHE A 248 8.10 -8.42 21.80
C PHE A 248 8.95 -7.19 22.08
N ALA A 249 10.15 -7.16 21.52
CA ALA A 249 11.00 -5.98 21.48
C ALA A 249 10.78 -5.19 20.20
N ARG A 250 11.22 -3.94 20.19
CA ARG A 250 11.16 -3.11 18.98
C ARG A 250 12.36 -3.36 18.07
N LYS A 251 12.14 -3.29 16.76
CA LYS A 251 13.22 -3.21 15.78
C LYS A 251 13.65 -1.75 15.60
N LYS A 252 14.95 -1.52 15.49
CA LYS A 252 15.56 -0.19 15.49
C LYS A 252 16.27 0.09 14.18
N ALA A 253 16.19 1.33 13.72
CA ALA A 253 16.97 1.89 12.63
C ALA A 253 17.94 2.91 13.22
N THR A 254 19.24 2.61 13.19
CA THR A 254 20.29 3.53 13.64
C THR A 254 20.58 4.55 12.55
N LEU A 255 20.49 5.83 12.89
CA LEU A 255 20.71 6.95 12.00
C LEU A 255 21.74 7.92 12.58
N SER A 256 22.52 8.55 11.71
CA SER A 256 23.39 9.65 12.11
C SER A 256 22.58 10.89 12.51
N VAL A 257 23.06 11.67 13.49
CA VAL A 257 22.43 12.95 13.90
C VAL A 257 22.41 14.03 12.82
N ASN A 258 23.04 13.76 11.67
CA ASN A 258 23.03 14.61 10.47
C ASN A 258 22.57 13.84 9.21
N ALA A 259 21.88 12.72 9.37
CA ALA A 259 21.42 11.86 8.27
C ALA A 259 20.63 12.66 7.21
N GLU A 260 20.86 12.36 5.93
CA GLU A 260 20.10 12.96 4.83
C GLU A 260 18.65 12.44 4.81
N ALA A 261 17.72 13.20 4.23
CA ALA A 261 16.31 12.82 4.15
C ALA A 261 16.12 11.46 3.45
N ALA A 262 16.86 11.23 2.35
CA ALA A 262 16.84 9.96 1.62
C ALA A 262 17.40 8.78 2.44
N GLU A 263 18.42 9.02 3.27
CA GLU A 263 18.98 8.01 4.17
C GLU A 263 17.97 7.62 5.25
N MET A 264 17.34 8.61 5.88
CA MET A 264 16.28 8.39 6.88
C MET A 264 15.08 7.66 6.28
N LYS A 265 14.62 8.08 5.09
CA LYS A 265 13.55 7.40 4.35
C LYS A 265 13.90 5.93 4.14
N ARG A 266 15.08 5.63 3.59
CA ARG A 266 15.52 4.25 3.34
C ARG A 266 15.61 3.43 4.62
N ALA A 267 16.16 3.99 5.70
CA ALA A 267 16.34 3.29 6.96
C ALA A 267 15.00 2.96 7.65
N LEU A 268 14.07 3.91 7.66
CA LEU A 268 12.74 3.72 8.23
C LEU A 268 11.86 2.80 7.36
N SER A 269 11.90 2.92 6.03
CA SER A 269 11.20 2.01 5.11
C SER A 269 11.68 0.55 5.21
N ALA A 270 12.88 0.31 5.75
CA ALA A 270 13.39 -1.04 5.98
C ALA A 270 12.86 -1.69 7.28
N LEU A 271 12.24 -0.90 8.18
CA LEU A 271 11.61 -1.44 9.37
C LEU A 271 10.30 -2.17 9.01
N PRO A 272 10.06 -3.39 9.53
CA PRO A 272 8.81 -4.11 9.31
C PRO A 272 7.60 -3.31 9.78
N GLY A 273 6.50 -3.36 9.02
CA GLY A 273 5.23 -2.72 9.36
C GLY A 273 5.14 -1.21 9.10
N VAL A 274 6.22 -0.54 8.66
CA VAL A 274 6.24 0.91 8.40
C VAL A 274 5.47 1.32 7.14
N GLY A 275 5.42 0.45 6.15
CA GLY A 275 4.78 0.75 4.86
C GLY A 275 5.44 1.90 4.11
N ALA A 276 4.64 2.70 3.41
CA ALA A 276 5.11 3.83 2.60
C ALA A 276 5.24 5.09 3.45
N ILE A 277 6.41 5.72 3.36
CA ILE A 277 6.72 6.97 4.06
C ILE A 277 7.37 7.97 3.11
N ASP A 278 7.23 9.24 3.45
CA ASP A 278 8.06 10.29 2.88
C ASP A 278 8.81 11.05 3.96
N VAL A 279 9.99 11.57 3.62
CA VAL A 279 10.84 12.26 4.58
C VAL A 279 11.40 13.53 3.95
N SER A 280 11.18 14.67 4.60
CA SER A 280 11.87 15.92 4.30
C SER A 280 12.81 16.29 5.46
N ARG A 281 13.84 17.09 5.16
CA ARG A 281 14.80 17.57 6.17
C ARG A 281 15.05 19.06 6.01
N ILE A 282 15.03 19.78 7.13
CA ILE A 282 15.44 21.18 7.25
C ILE A 282 16.69 21.26 8.15
N GLY A 283 17.60 22.15 7.78
CA GLY A 283 18.79 22.49 8.58
C GLY A 283 20.09 22.47 7.79
N PRO A 284 21.22 22.81 8.42
CA PRO A 284 21.37 23.02 9.86
C PRO A 284 20.64 24.25 10.39
N THR A 285 20.01 24.12 11.56
CA THR A 285 19.32 25.20 12.28
C THR A 285 20.32 26.11 13.01
N LYS A 286 19.86 27.23 13.57
CA LYS A 286 20.69 28.14 14.40
C LYS A 286 21.28 27.46 15.65
N ALA A 287 20.73 26.33 16.07
CA ALA A 287 21.22 25.50 17.17
C ALA A 287 22.11 24.33 16.69
N ASN A 288 22.69 24.44 15.48
CA ASN A 288 23.50 23.41 14.80
C ASN A 288 22.80 22.05 14.60
N GLY A 289 21.47 22.01 14.76
CA GLY A 289 20.62 20.81 14.68
C GLY A 289 19.88 20.65 13.35
N TYR A 290 19.19 19.54 13.18
CA TYR A 290 18.38 19.23 12.00
C TYR A 290 16.96 18.87 12.43
N ARG A 291 16.00 19.19 11.56
CA ARG A 291 14.61 18.78 11.71
C ARG A 291 14.25 17.88 10.54
N TRP A 292 13.71 16.71 10.81
CA TRP A 292 13.15 15.81 9.80
C TRP A 292 11.65 15.71 10.00
N TYR A 293 10.92 15.73 8.89
CA TYR A 293 9.47 15.51 8.89
C TYR A 293 9.21 14.18 8.21
N VAL A 294 8.74 13.20 8.97
CA VAL A 294 8.40 11.87 8.48
C VAL A 294 6.90 11.77 8.32
N THR A 295 6.45 11.60 7.08
CA THR A 295 5.05 11.52 6.70
C THR A 295 4.67 10.06 6.43
N PHE A 296 3.75 9.50 7.21
CA PHE A 296 3.26 8.14 6.98
C PHE A 296 2.09 8.16 6.00
N GLN A 297 2.24 7.45 4.88
CA GLN A 297 1.25 7.43 3.81
C GLN A 297 0.30 6.22 3.91
N SER A 298 0.59 5.27 4.80
CA SER A 298 -0.09 3.98 4.85
C SER A 298 -0.34 3.46 6.26
N LEU A 299 -0.33 4.31 7.30
CA LEU A 299 -0.57 3.87 8.68
C LEU A 299 -1.57 4.80 9.38
N ASP A 300 -2.45 4.20 10.17
CA ASP A 300 -3.56 4.85 10.88
C ASP A 300 -3.11 5.53 12.19
N SER A 301 -2.09 4.96 12.84
CA SER A 301 -1.40 5.59 13.96
C SER A 301 -0.02 4.97 14.13
N VAL A 302 1.02 5.81 14.23
CA VAL A 302 2.40 5.35 14.39
C VAL A 302 2.94 5.83 15.71
N ARG A 303 3.34 4.90 16.58
CA ARG A 303 4.12 5.24 17.78
C ARG A 303 5.60 5.27 17.44
N LEU A 304 6.00 6.23 16.59
CA LEU A 304 7.40 6.51 16.29
C LEU A 304 8.09 6.91 17.59
N ARG A 305 9.26 6.32 17.83
CA ARG A 305 10.03 6.58 19.05
C ARG A 305 11.48 6.80 18.70
N VAL A 306 12.08 7.80 19.35
CA VAL A 306 13.53 7.95 19.42
C VAL A 306 14.01 7.15 20.63
N ASP A 307 14.75 6.09 20.36
CA ASP A 307 15.44 5.30 21.37
C ASP A 307 16.91 5.73 21.41
N LYS A 308 17.47 5.83 22.62
CA LYS A 308 18.92 5.94 22.77
C LYS A 308 19.54 4.59 22.45
N LYS A 309 20.72 4.60 21.81
CA LYS A 309 21.48 3.38 21.55
C LYS A 309 21.75 2.66 22.87
N THR A 310 21.57 1.33 22.86
CA THR A 310 21.80 0.46 24.01
C THR A 310 23.20 0.74 24.59
N GLY A 311 23.26 1.24 25.83
CA GLY A 311 24.51 1.40 26.58
C GLY A 311 25.42 2.59 26.24
N THR A 312 24.99 3.59 25.45
CA THR A 312 25.76 4.85 25.25
C THR A 312 24.98 6.03 25.82
N THR A 313 25.52 6.68 26.86
CA THR A 313 24.79 7.70 27.62
C THR A 313 24.68 9.06 26.94
N ASP A 314 25.57 9.37 25.99
CA ASP A 314 25.71 10.74 25.47
C ASP A 314 25.89 10.76 23.94
N PHE A 315 25.17 11.68 23.28
CA PHE A 315 25.54 12.12 21.94
C PHE A 315 26.98 12.62 21.96
N VAL A 316 27.71 12.50 20.86
CA VAL A 316 29.08 13.01 20.79
C VAL A 316 29.14 14.24 19.90
N ASP A 317 30.07 15.16 20.14
CA ASP A 317 30.41 16.14 19.12
C ASP A 317 31.25 15.50 18.01
N VAL A 318 31.56 16.27 16.97
CA VAL A 318 32.37 15.81 15.81
C VAL A 318 33.77 15.31 16.22
N TYR A 319 34.23 15.63 17.43
CA TYR A 319 35.52 15.20 17.97
C TYR A 319 35.42 13.98 18.90
N GLY A 320 34.22 13.39 19.05
CA GLY A 320 34.00 12.20 19.87
C GLY A 320 33.82 12.49 21.37
N VAL A 321 33.62 13.76 21.77
CA VAL A 321 33.41 14.14 23.17
C VAL A 321 31.93 14.12 23.50
N ALA A 322 31.57 13.58 24.67
CA ALA A 322 30.19 13.57 25.16
C ALA A 322 29.56 14.98 25.16
N CYS A 323 28.39 15.08 24.55
CA CYS A 323 27.57 16.26 24.43
C CYS A 323 26.29 16.09 25.25
N VAL A 324 26.39 16.48 26.53
CA VAL A 324 25.28 16.40 27.49
C VAL A 324 24.12 17.36 27.16
N THR A 325 24.37 18.40 26.35
CA THR A 325 23.38 19.39 25.90
C THR A 325 22.69 19.02 24.60
N CYS A 326 23.14 17.95 23.95
CA CYS A 326 22.60 17.46 22.69
C CYS A 326 21.39 16.56 22.97
N THR A 327 20.27 16.81 22.29
CA THR A 327 19.06 15.99 22.40
C THR A 327 18.49 15.70 21.02
N VAL A 328 17.92 14.50 20.85
CA VAL A 328 17.05 14.17 19.72
C VAL A 328 15.69 13.84 20.28
N THR A 329 14.67 14.53 19.80
CA THR A 329 13.27 14.33 20.20
C THR A 329 12.45 13.96 18.99
N ALA A 330 11.45 13.10 19.18
CA ALA A 330 10.40 12.88 18.20
C ALA A 330 9.08 13.32 18.82
N SER A 331 8.33 14.13 18.09
CA SER A 331 7.01 14.61 18.47
C SER A 331 6.11 14.60 17.25
N VAL A 332 4.85 14.25 17.46
CA VAL A 332 3.83 14.46 16.44
C VAL A 332 3.72 15.96 16.23
N VAL A 333 3.76 16.42 14.99
CA VAL A 333 3.40 17.80 14.65
C VAL A 333 1.88 17.88 14.75
N GLN A 334 1.36 18.06 15.96
CA GLN A 334 -0.07 18.28 16.17
C GLN A 334 -0.36 19.74 15.86
N ASP A 335 -1.11 19.98 14.79
CA ASP A 335 -2.01 21.13 14.77
C ASP A 335 -3.23 20.72 15.61
N ASP A 336 -3.36 21.32 16.81
CA ASP A 336 -4.49 21.10 17.73
C ASP A 336 -5.85 21.49 17.10
N THR A 337 -5.86 22.09 15.91
CA THR A 337 -7.06 22.41 15.12
C THR A 337 -7.34 21.44 13.97
N GLN A 338 -6.46 20.46 13.70
CA GLN A 338 -6.60 19.46 12.63
C GLN A 338 -6.76 18.04 13.19
N THR A 339 -7.77 17.88 14.05
CA THR A 339 -8.26 16.56 14.47
C THR A 339 -9.08 15.89 13.36
N THR A 340 -8.42 15.64 12.23
CA THR A 340 -8.76 14.49 11.38
C THR A 340 -7.59 13.54 11.39
N THR A 341 -7.19 13.11 12.60
CA THR A 341 -6.83 11.70 12.78
C THR A 341 -7.93 10.90 12.08
N LEU A 342 -7.57 9.89 11.29
CA LEU A 342 -8.52 8.85 10.92
C LEU A 342 -9.21 8.41 12.22
N ALA A 343 -10.41 8.94 12.46
CA ALA A 343 -11.34 8.30 13.35
C ALA A 343 -11.61 7.01 12.60
N GLU A 344 -10.88 5.97 12.99
CA GLU A 344 -11.19 4.56 12.77
C GLU A 344 -12.41 4.43 11.86
N ILE A 345 -12.22 4.25 10.54
CA ILE A 345 -13.34 3.87 9.69
C ILE A 345 -13.61 2.38 9.97
N LYS A 346 -14.06 2.07 11.20
CA LYS A 346 -14.62 0.77 11.54
C LYS A 346 -16.05 0.76 11.03
N GLY A 347 -16.32 -0.25 10.20
CA GLY A 347 -17.64 -0.52 9.67
C GLY A 347 -17.81 -0.12 8.22
N ASP A 348 -18.99 -0.46 7.69
CA ASP A 348 -19.38 -0.11 6.34
C ASP A 348 -19.64 1.39 6.22
N TYR A 349 -19.19 2.00 5.12
CA TYR A 349 -19.62 3.34 4.77
C TYR A 349 -21.15 3.40 4.75
N SER A 350 -21.71 4.53 5.20
CA SER A 350 -23.06 4.93 4.81
C SER A 350 -23.20 4.73 3.29
N ALA A 351 -24.29 4.10 2.84
CA ALA A 351 -24.54 3.86 1.40
C ALA A 351 -24.45 5.16 0.57
N ASN A 352 -24.67 6.32 1.21
CA ASN A 352 -24.62 7.63 0.58
C ASN A 352 -23.19 8.19 0.40
N ALA A 353 -22.17 7.54 0.96
CA ALA A 353 -20.75 7.92 0.80
C ALA A 353 -20.04 7.14 -0.32
N VAL A 354 -20.71 6.14 -0.92
CA VAL A 354 -20.17 5.38 -2.05
C VAL A 354 -20.50 6.14 -3.33
N VAL A 355 -19.51 6.84 -3.89
CA VAL A 355 -19.67 7.61 -5.14
C VAL A 355 -19.69 6.68 -6.36
N ALA A 356 -18.86 5.64 -6.35
CA ALA A 356 -18.82 4.62 -7.39
C ALA A 356 -18.40 3.26 -6.81
N SER A 357 -18.88 2.18 -7.42
CA SER A 357 -18.48 0.82 -7.13
C SER A 357 -18.43 0.03 -8.43
N THR A 358 -17.40 -0.78 -8.62
CA THR A 358 -17.23 -1.62 -9.81
C THR A 358 -16.76 -2.99 -9.37
N GLU A 359 -17.49 -4.03 -9.79
CA GLU A 359 -17.04 -5.42 -9.62
C GLU A 359 -16.09 -5.75 -10.76
N VAL A 360 -14.89 -6.22 -10.43
CA VAL A 360 -13.89 -6.58 -11.43
C VAL A 360 -14.35 -7.84 -12.16
N GLY A 361 -14.69 -7.69 -13.45
CA GLY A 361 -15.17 -8.76 -14.30
C GLY A 361 -14.07 -9.39 -15.17
N GLY A 362 -14.50 -10.06 -16.24
CA GLY A 362 -13.59 -10.66 -17.23
C GLY A 362 -13.15 -12.09 -16.92
N VAL A 363 -13.62 -12.67 -15.80
CA VAL A 363 -13.37 -14.07 -15.48
C VAL A 363 -14.06 -14.97 -16.50
N VAL A 364 -13.29 -15.85 -17.11
CA VAL A 364 -13.80 -16.96 -17.92
C VAL A 364 -13.40 -18.25 -17.21
N GLN A 365 -14.37 -19.08 -16.86
CA GLN A 365 -14.10 -20.37 -16.22
C GLN A 365 -13.42 -21.31 -17.21
N GLU A 366 -12.34 -21.95 -16.78
CA GLU A 366 -11.72 -23.05 -17.51
C GLU A 366 -12.72 -24.20 -17.68
N VAL A 367 -12.85 -24.70 -18.91
CA VAL A 367 -13.69 -25.86 -19.24
C VAL A 367 -12.87 -26.89 -19.99
N GLN A 368 -12.76 -28.08 -19.40
CA GLN A 368 -12.13 -29.24 -20.01
C GLN A 368 -13.14 -30.38 -20.15
N THR A 369 -12.94 -31.24 -21.13
CA THR A 369 -13.74 -32.46 -21.32
C THR A 369 -12.90 -33.69 -21.12
N ILE A 370 -13.50 -34.72 -20.54
CA ILE A 370 -12.99 -36.09 -20.56
C ILE A 370 -13.97 -36.88 -21.42
N SER A 371 -13.52 -37.39 -22.56
CA SER A 371 -14.38 -38.11 -23.49
C SER A 371 -13.86 -39.53 -23.70
N THR A 372 -14.71 -40.51 -23.45
CA THR A 372 -14.48 -41.91 -23.80
C THR A 372 -15.19 -42.24 -25.10
N LYS A 373 -14.63 -43.19 -25.86
CA LYS A 373 -15.23 -43.74 -27.07
C LYS A 373 -14.90 -45.21 -27.24
N ALA A 374 -15.74 -45.93 -27.96
CA ALA A 374 -15.53 -47.31 -28.36
C ALA A 374 -16.05 -47.56 -29.79
N SER A 375 -15.63 -48.66 -30.41
CA SER A 375 -16.16 -49.09 -31.73
C SER A 375 -17.31 -50.09 -31.61
N ALA A 376 -17.65 -50.52 -30.40
CA ALA A 376 -18.76 -51.43 -30.09
C ALA A 376 -19.30 -51.14 -28.68
N ASP A 377 -20.55 -51.52 -28.44
CA ASP A 377 -21.24 -51.40 -27.15
C ASP A 377 -20.77 -52.46 -26.14
N ASN A 378 -19.48 -52.42 -25.81
CA ASN A 378 -18.83 -53.34 -24.88
C ASN A 378 -17.77 -52.65 -24.01
N ILE A 379 -17.89 -51.33 -23.85
CA ILE A 379 -17.01 -50.56 -22.98
C ILE A 379 -17.22 -50.98 -21.52
N SER A 380 -16.12 -51.13 -20.78
CA SER A 380 -16.14 -51.51 -19.36
C SER A 380 -14.84 -51.10 -18.67
N GLY A 381 -14.82 -51.20 -17.34
CA GLY A 381 -13.64 -50.87 -16.54
C GLY A 381 -13.55 -49.37 -16.23
N TYR A 382 -12.32 -48.89 -16.02
CA TYR A 382 -12.08 -47.56 -15.47
C TYR A 382 -10.75 -46.99 -15.96
N PHE A 383 -10.55 -45.69 -15.75
CA PHE A 383 -9.28 -45.02 -16.00
C PHE A 383 -8.95 -44.08 -14.84
N THR A 384 -7.69 -43.69 -14.72
CA THR A 384 -7.24 -42.77 -13.68
C THR A 384 -6.92 -41.40 -14.26
N VAL A 385 -7.42 -40.36 -13.61
CA VAL A 385 -7.19 -38.95 -13.96
C VAL A 385 -6.38 -38.28 -12.87
N SER A 386 -5.33 -37.56 -13.25
CA SER A 386 -4.55 -36.70 -12.35
C SER A 386 -4.60 -35.24 -12.81
N PHE A 387 -4.34 -34.33 -11.89
CA PHE A 387 -4.25 -32.89 -12.15
C PHE A 387 -2.94 -32.37 -11.59
N GLN A 388 -2.19 -31.57 -12.37
CA GLN A 388 -0.88 -31.03 -11.99
C GLN A 388 0.12 -32.09 -11.49
N SER A 389 0.08 -33.30 -12.05
CA SER A 389 0.91 -34.45 -11.64
C SER A 389 0.73 -34.90 -10.18
N VAL A 390 -0.38 -34.52 -9.54
CA VAL A 390 -0.72 -34.89 -8.15
C VAL A 390 -1.97 -35.76 -8.14
N GLY A 391 -1.89 -36.89 -7.41
CA GLY A 391 -3.00 -37.80 -7.16
C GLY A 391 -3.43 -38.67 -8.35
N GLY A 392 -4.60 -39.31 -8.21
CA GLY A 392 -5.19 -40.19 -9.22
C GLY A 392 -6.63 -40.59 -8.89
N ALA A 393 -7.60 -39.89 -9.47
CA ALA A 393 -9.02 -40.19 -9.32
C ALA A 393 -9.42 -41.33 -10.26
N VAL A 394 -10.02 -42.39 -9.72
CA VAL A 394 -10.51 -43.54 -10.48
C VAL A 394 -11.90 -43.24 -11.05
N ILE A 395 -12.00 -43.03 -12.35
CA ILE A 395 -13.24 -42.77 -13.08
C ILE A 395 -13.67 -44.05 -13.81
N ASN A 396 -14.86 -44.56 -13.50
CA ASN A 396 -15.45 -45.69 -14.22
C ASN A 396 -16.11 -45.18 -15.50
N PHE A 397 -16.25 -46.06 -16.50
CA PHE A 397 -16.83 -45.71 -17.79
C PHE A 397 -18.29 -45.21 -17.69
N ASP A 398 -19.02 -45.63 -16.66
CA ASP A 398 -20.44 -45.36 -16.41
C ASP A 398 -20.68 -44.40 -15.24
N ASP A 399 -19.62 -43.80 -14.68
CA ASP A 399 -19.76 -42.85 -13.56
C ASP A 399 -20.70 -41.69 -13.94
N THR A 400 -21.62 -41.36 -13.04
CA THR A 400 -22.49 -40.20 -13.22
C THR A 400 -21.69 -38.89 -13.10
N ALA A 401 -22.26 -37.78 -13.55
CA ALA A 401 -21.62 -36.46 -13.37
C ALA A 401 -21.31 -36.16 -11.89
N ALA A 402 -22.18 -36.58 -10.97
CA ALA A 402 -21.98 -36.42 -9.53
C ALA A 402 -20.82 -37.27 -8.99
N ASP A 403 -20.68 -38.50 -9.48
CA ASP A 403 -19.58 -39.40 -9.10
C ASP A 403 -18.24 -38.86 -9.59
N VAL A 404 -18.16 -38.46 -10.87
CA VAL A 404 -16.95 -37.86 -11.44
C VAL A 404 -16.57 -36.58 -10.71
N ARG A 405 -17.54 -35.70 -10.43
CA ARG A 405 -17.31 -34.50 -9.61
C ARG A 405 -16.70 -34.85 -8.26
N THR A 406 -17.29 -35.81 -7.54
CA THR A 406 -16.83 -36.21 -6.20
C THR A 406 -15.42 -36.81 -6.23
N LYS A 407 -15.17 -37.70 -7.20
CA LYS A 407 -13.88 -38.37 -7.38
C LYS A 407 -12.78 -37.39 -7.76
N LEU A 408 -13.05 -36.50 -8.73
CA LEU A 408 -12.10 -35.46 -9.10
C LEU A 408 -11.82 -34.52 -7.93
N GLN A 409 -12.85 -33.99 -7.25
CA GLN A 409 -12.70 -33.07 -6.11
C GLN A 409 -11.95 -33.66 -4.90
N SER A 410 -11.72 -34.98 -4.85
CA SER A 410 -10.85 -35.60 -3.84
C SER A 410 -9.35 -35.31 -4.07
N LEU A 411 -8.98 -34.79 -5.24
CA LEU A 411 -7.61 -34.39 -5.56
C LEU A 411 -7.29 -33.04 -4.91
N ALA A 412 -6.19 -32.99 -4.13
CA ALA A 412 -5.86 -31.85 -3.26
C ALA A 412 -5.66 -30.50 -3.97
N THR A 413 -5.40 -30.48 -5.29
CA THR A 413 -5.09 -29.27 -6.08
C THR A 413 -6.18 -28.86 -7.07
N ILE A 414 -7.23 -29.67 -7.25
CA ILE A 414 -8.19 -29.46 -8.35
C ILE A 414 -9.26 -28.41 -8.04
N GLY A 415 -9.53 -28.17 -6.75
CA GLY A 415 -10.57 -27.25 -6.31
C GLY A 415 -12.00 -27.78 -6.50
N ARG A 416 -12.99 -26.87 -6.52
CA ARG A 416 -14.39 -27.17 -6.77
C ARG A 416 -14.69 -27.23 -8.26
N LEU A 417 -15.55 -28.16 -8.66
CA LEU A 417 -15.87 -28.42 -10.05
C LEU A 417 -17.40 -28.47 -10.25
N ASN A 418 -17.85 -27.99 -11.39
CA ASN A 418 -19.13 -28.40 -11.94
C ASN A 418 -18.89 -29.45 -13.03
N VAL A 419 -19.64 -30.55 -13.02
CA VAL A 419 -19.48 -31.62 -14.00
C VAL A 419 -20.84 -31.94 -14.61
N THR A 420 -20.92 -31.91 -15.93
CA THR A 420 -22.06 -32.42 -16.70
C THR A 420 -21.64 -33.62 -17.52
N ARG A 421 -22.59 -34.50 -17.84
CA ARG A 421 -22.34 -35.73 -18.61
C ARG A 421 -23.30 -35.82 -19.78
N SER A 422 -22.78 -36.21 -20.93
CA SER A 422 -23.56 -36.56 -22.13
C SER A 422 -23.10 -37.89 -22.69
N GLU A 423 -24.03 -38.69 -23.21
CA GLU A 423 -23.70 -39.90 -23.96
C GLU A 423 -23.20 -39.53 -25.36
N ASN A 424 -22.24 -40.29 -25.87
CA ASN A 424 -21.73 -40.14 -27.22
C ASN A 424 -22.33 -41.21 -28.14
N SER A 425 -22.42 -40.93 -29.44
CA SER A 425 -22.92 -41.90 -30.43
C SER A 425 -22.00 -43.11 -30.66
N ASP A 426 -20.76 -43.04 -30.16
CA ASP A 426 -19.73 -44.07 -30.25
C ASP A 426 -19.60 -44.90 -28.96
N PHE A 427 -20.73 -45.14 -28.30
CA PHE A 427 -20.87 -45.99 -27.10
C PHE A 427 -20.04 -45.53 -25.88
N GLY A 428 -19.49 -44.31 -25.91
CA GLY A 428 -18.79 -43.70 -24.78
C GLY A 428 -19.57 -42.54 -24.17
N ALA A 429 -18.91 -41.80 -23.27
CA ALA A 429 -19.49 -40.66 -22.58
C ALA A 429 -18.51 -39.49 -22.53
N THR A 430 -19.06 -38.28 -22.53
CA THR A 430 -18.29 -37.05 -22.33
C THR A 430 -18.69 -36.41 -21.01
N TRP A 431 -17.71 -36.26 -20.12
CA TRP A 431 -17.84 -35.43 -18.92
C TRP A 431 -17.24 -34.05 -19.21
N THR A 432 -18.07 -33.01 -19.12
CA THR A 432 -17.62 -31.62 -19.22
C THR A 432 -17.36 -31.11 -17.82
N VAL A 433 -16.11 -30.75 -17.55
CA VAL A 433 -15.59 -30.32 -16.25
C VAL A 433 -15.33 -28.82 -16.32
N THR A 434 -16.09 -28.05 -15.55
CA THR A 434 -15.90 -26.60 -15.38
C THR A 434 -15.25 -26.34 -14.03
N PHE A 435 -14.11 -25.64 -14.04
CA PHE A 435 -13.39 -25.30 -12.81
C PHE A 435 -14.03 -24.05 -12.17
N LEU A 436 -14.50 -24.20 -10.92
CA LEU A 436 -15.22 -23.14 -10.21
C LEU A 436 -14.34 -22.35 -9.24
N SER A 437 -13.28 -22.96 -8.71
CA SER A 437 -12.41 -22.29 -7.72
C SER A 437 -10.99 -22.03 -8.20
N ASN A 438 -10.47 -22.83 -9.13
CA ASN A 438 -9.18 -22.55 -9.75
C ASN A 438 -9.45 -21.65 -10.97
N MET A 439 -9.05 -20.39 -10.88
CA MET A 439 -9.25 -19.39 -11.93
C MET A 439 -8.03 -19.32 -12.86
N GLY A 440 -8.22 -18.77 -14.06
CA GLY A 440 -7.17 -18.64 -15.08
C GLY A 440 -6.98 -19.89 -15.94
N ASP A 441 -5.96 -19.83 -16.79
CA ASP A 441 -5.52 -20.90 -17.68
C ASP A 441 -4.95 -22.06 -16.85
N LEU A 442 -5.57 -23.24 -16.96
CA LEU A 442 -5.19 -24.41 -16.16
C LEU A 442 -4.61 -25.52 -17.04
N PRO A 443 -3.63 -26.29 -16.52
CA PRO A 443 -3.12 -27.43 -17.25
C PRO A 443 -4.21 -28.49 -17.46
N LEU A 444 -4.15 -29.17 -18.61
CA LEU A 444 -5.06 -30.26 -18.94
C LEU A 444 -5.03 -31.39 -17.90
N LEU A 445 -6.20 -31.96 -17.61
CA LEU A 445 -6.33 -33.21 -16.88
C LEU A 445 -5.58 -34.33 -17.62
N VAL A 446 -4.77 -35.11 -16.89
CA VAL A 446 -3.92 -36.14 -17.48
C VAL A 446 -4.51 -37.51 -17.18
N VAL A 447 -4.79 -38.27 -18.22
CA VAL A 447 -5.18 -39.68 -18.07
C VAL A 447 -3.95 -40.56 -18.01
N THR A 448 -3.72 -41.21 -16.87
CA THR A 448 -2.49 -41.96 -16.59
C THR A 448 -2.61 -43.46 -16.84
N ALA A 449 -3.77 -44.09 -16.59
CA ALA A 449 -3.96 -45.53 -16.76
C ALA A 449 -5.04 -45.89 -17.80
N LYS A 450 -4.79 -45.53 -19.07
CA LYS A 450 -5.73 -45.81 -20.19
C LYS A 450 -5.98 -47.30 -20.43
N THR A 451 -5.03 -48.17 -20.09
CA THR A 451 -5.09 -49.62 -20.32
C THR A 451 -6.11 -50.35 -19.43
N LEU A 452 -6.63 -49.67 -18.41
CA LEU A 452 -7.62 -50.22 -17.49
C LEU A 452 -9.06 -50.07 -18.02
N LEU A 453 -9.26 -49.22 -19.02
CA LEU A 453 -10.48 -49.16 -19.81
C LEU A 453 -10.48 -50.31 -20.82
N LYS A 454 -11.56 -51.09 -20.86
CA LYS A 454 -11.69 -52.31 -21.66
C LYS A 454 -12.83 -52.18 -22.67
N GLY A 455 -12.70 -52.84 -23.80
CA GLY A 455 -13.67 -52.82 -24.90
C GLY A 455 -12.98 -52.79 -26.27
N THR A 456 -13.76 -52.82 -27.35
CA THR A 456 -13.23 -52.81 -28.71
C THR A 456 -12.94 -51.38 -29.16
N GLY A 457 -11.68 -51.09 -29.51
CA GLY A 457 -11.28 -49.77 -30.04
C GLY A 457 -11.42 -48.63 -29.04
N VAL A 458 -11.35 -48.92 -27.74
CA VAL A 458 -11.56 -47.92 -26.68
C VAL A 458 -10.47 -46.86 -26.64
N ASN A 459 -10.88 -45.62 -26.42
CA ASN A 459 -9.95 -44.52 -26.17
C ASN A 459 -10.56 -43.52 -25.18
N VAL A 460 -9.69 -42.78 -24.51
CA VAL A 460 -10.05 -41.66 -23.65
C VAL A 460 -9.16 -40.47 -23.98
N VAL A 461 -9.81 -39.33 -24.20
CA VAL A 461 -9.19 -38.08 -24.62
C VAL A 461 -9.63 -36.98 -23.67
N VAL A 462 -8.69 -36.10 -23.32
CA VAL A 462 -8.98 -34.87 -22.60
C VAL A 462 -8.75 -33.71 -23.55
N GLN A 463 -9.67 -32.77 -23.59
CA GLN A 463 -9.58 -31.56 -24.41
C GLN A 463 -9.99 -30.34 -23.61
N GLU A 464 -9.28 -29.24 -23.83
CA GLU A 464 -9.70 -27.91 -23.39
C GLU A 464 -10.76 -27.41 -24.39
N ILE A 465 -11.90 -26.97 -23.87
CA ILE A 465 -13.01 -26.42 -24.65
C ILE A 465 -13.05 -24.90 -24.49
N VAL A 466 -12.81 -24.42 -23.28
CA VAL A 466 -12.73 -23.01 -22.96
C VAL A 466 -11.49 -22.78 -22.13
N LYS A 467 -10.59 -21.95 -22.66
CA LYS A 467 -9.42 -21.48 -21.96
C LYS A 467 -9.81 -20.50 -20.86
N GLY A 468 -9.44 -20.80 -19.63
CA GLY A 468 -9.72 -19.99 -18.47
C GLY A 468 -8.98 -18.66 -18.50
N VAL A 469 -9.65 -17.61 -18.05
CA VAL A 469 -9.08 -16.26 -17.91
C VAL A 469 -9.26 -15.84 -16.45
N ASP A 470 -8.15 -15.46 -15.83
CA ASP A 470 -8.15 -15.05 -14.43
C ASP A 470 -8.83 -13.68 -14.27
N VAL A 471 -9.21 -13.34 -13.04
CA VAL A 471 -9.76 -12.02 -12.74
C VAL A 471 -8.71 -10.95 -13.07
N ALA A 472 -9.16 -9.84 -13.66
CA ALA A 472 -8.27 -8.71 -13.86
C ALA A 472 -7.76 -8.21 -12.49
N LEU A 473 -6.49 -7.82 -12.42
CA LEU A 473 -5.89 -7.24 -11.22
C LEU A 473 -6.03 -5.72 -11.15
N GLU A 474 -6.59 -5.11 -12.19
CA GLU A 474 -6.85 -3.68 -12.28
C GLU A 474 -8.22 -3.41 -12.91
N THR A 475 -8.82 -2.27 -12.54
CA THR A 475 -10.05 -1.75 -13.12
C THR A 475 -10.01 -0.23 -13.13
N ILE A 476 -10.84 0.37 -13.98
CA ILE A 476 -11.02 1.82 -14.06
C ILE A 476 -12.34 2.17 -13.36
N ILE A 477 -12.30 3.18 -12.51
CA ILE A 477 -13.49 3.74 -11.86
C ILE A 477 -13.78 5.07 -12.55
N ASP A 478 -14.88 5.11 -13.32
CA ASP A 478 -15.32 6.29 -14.05
C ASP A 478 -16.34 7.12 -13.25
N GLY A 479 -16.63 8.34 -13.72
CA GLY A 479 -17.68 9.20 -13.14
C GLY A 479 -17.27 9.90 -11.85
N LEU A 480 -15.97 10.11 -11.65
CA LEU A 480 -15.43 10.86 -10.52
C LEU A 480 -15.38 12.35 -10.88
N ASP A 481 -15.67 13.20 -9.90
CA ASP A 481 -15.65 14.65 -10.04
C ASP A 481 -14.21 15.19 -9.86
N PRO A 482 -13.69 15.95 -10.82
CA PRO A 482 -12.35 16.53 -10.68
C PRO A 482 -12.24 17.48 -9.47
N GLY A 483 -11.11 17.43 -8.77
CA GLY A 483 -10.83 18.23 -7.57
C GLY A 483 -11.46 17.71 -6.28
N GLN A 484 -12.11 16.55 -6.32
CA GLN A 484 -12.54 15.83 -5.13
C GLN A 484 -11.53 14.77 -4.74
N ASN A 485 -11.43 14.54 -3.43
CA ASN A 485 -10.60 13.48 -2.88
C ASN A 485 -11.42 12.21 -2.71
N TYR A 486 -10.94 11.11 -3.30
CA TYR A 486 -11.60 9.80 -3.25
C TYR A 486 -10.79 8.78 -2.45
N TYR A 487 -11.50 7.97 -1.67
CA TYR A 487 -10.95 6.81 -0.98
C TYR A 487 -11.36 5.54 -1.72
N VAL A 488 -10.41 4.65 -2.01
CA VAL A 488 -10.68 3.39 -2.71
C VAL A 488 -10.43 2.22 -1.77
N ARG A 489 -11.40 1.29 -1.70
CA ARG A 489 -11.25 0.00 -1.03
C ARG A 489 -11.59 -1.12 -2.00
N ALA A 490 -10.84 -2.21 -1.93
CA ALA A 490 -11.14 -3.43 -2.66
C ALA A 490 -11.52 -4.56 -1.71
N PHE A 491 -12.39 -5.45 -2.20
CA PHE A 491 -12.80 -6.66 -1.50
C PHE A 491 -12.56 -7.85 -2.40
N ALA A 492 -11.96 -8.90 -1.85
CA ALA A 492 -11.92 -10.18 -2.54
C ALA A 492 -13.27 -10.88 -2.38
N ARG A 493 -13.85 -11.39 -3.47
CA ARG A 493 -15.10 -12.16 -3.44
C ARG A 493 -14.84 -13.60 -3.84
N ASN A 494 -15.55 -14.52 -3.21
CA ASN A 494 -15.72 -15.88 -3.69
C ASN A 494 -17.20 -16.31 -3.54
N GLU A 495 -17.50 -17.58 -3.80
CA GLU A 495 -18.87 -18.13 -3.69
C GLU A 495 -19.47 -18.02 -2.27
N ASN A 496 -18.63 -17.90 -1.23
CA ASN A 496 -19.08 -17.72 0.16
C ASN A 496 -19.34 -16.26 0.52
N GLY A 497 -19.04 -15.31 -0.37
CA GLY A 497 -19.25 -13.89 -0.18
C GLY A 497 -17.96 -13.07 -0.29
N TYR A 498 -18.01 -11.87 0.27
CA TYR A 498 -16.88 -10.95 0.31
C TYR A 498 -16.01 -11.24 1.55
N GLY A 499 -14.70 -11.24 1.34
CA GLY A 499 -13.71 -11.24 2.41
C GLY A 499 -13.54 -9.85 3.03
N THR A 500 -12.50 -9.70 3.83
CA THR A 500 -12.16 -8.40 4.42
C THR A 500 -11.68 -7.40 3.36
N SER A 501 -11.79 -6.11 3.68
CA SER A 501 -11.41 -5.03 2.77
C SER A 501 -9.91 -4.75 2.82
N THR A 502 -9.39 -4.07 1.79
CA THR A 502 -8.02 -3.55 1.79
C THR A 502 -7.71 -2.60 2.96
N THR A 503 -8.71 -2.05 3.65
CA THR A 503 -8.51 -1.21 4.85
C THR A 503 -7.72 -1.96 5.94
N ASP A 504 -7.92 -3.26 6.10
CA ASP A 504 -7.17 -4.05 7.10
C ASP A 504 -5.69 -4.22 6.73
N LEU A 505 -5.39 -4.28 5.43
CA LEU A 505 -4.01 -4.30 4.93
C LEU A 505 -3.36 -2.92 5.04
N GLN A 506 -4.14 -1.86 4.80
CA GLN A 506 -3.71 -0.47 4.97
C GLN A 506 -3.36 -0.18 6.43
N GLN A 507 -4.22 -0.56 7.39
CA GLN A 507 -3.95 -0.37 8.82
C GLN A 507 -2.64 -1.02 9.30
N ARG A 508 -2.18 -2.06 8.60
CA ARG A 508 -0.95 -2.80 8.92
C ARG A 508 0.26 -2.35 8.08
N GLY A 509 0.15 -1.27 7.32
CA GLY A 509 1.25 -0.75 6.49
C GLY A 509 1.65 -1.66 5.33
N ARG A 510 0.74 -2.54 4.87
CA ARG A 510 1.06 -3.58 3.87
C ARG A 510 0.81 -3.17 2.42
N GLY A 511 0.92 -1.88 2.12
CA GLY A 511 1.11 -1.40 0.75
C GLY A 511 -0.14 -1.33 -0.13
N ALA A 512 -1.34 -1.25 0.44
CA ALA A 512 -2.53 -0.90 -0.35
C ALA A 512 -2.55 0.63 -0.59
N LEU A 513 -1.91 1.02 -1.70
CA LEU A 513 -1.84 2.40 -2.20
C LEU A 513 -2.97 2.69 -3.20
N PRO A 514 -3.56 3.90 -3.24
CA PRO A 514 -3.53 4.98 -2.25
C PRO A 514 -4.74 4.93 -1.29
N LEU A 515 -4.54 5.42 -0.06
CA LEU A 515 -5.60 5.63 0.94
C LEU A 515 -6.60 6.68 0.44
N GLN A 516 -6.12 7.73 -0.22
CA GLN A 516 -6.91 8.82 -0.78
C GLN A 516 -6.21 9.38 -2.02
N THR A 517 -6.92 9.64 -3.11
CA THR A 517 -6.39 10.27 -4.32
C THR A 517 -7.30 11.42 -4.76
N ALA A 518 -6.69 12.58 -5.04
CA ALA A 518 -7.38 13.63 -5.76
C ALA A 518 -7.45 13.22 -7.22
N VAL A 519 -8.64 13.19 -7.79
CA VAL A 519 -8.79 13.00 -9.23
C VAL A 519 -8.71 14.38 -9.86
N SER A 520 -7.70 14.59 -10.69
CA SER A 520 -7.56 15.82 -11.46
C SER A 520 -7.63 15.51 -12.95
N THR A 521 -8.04 16.50 -13.72
CA THR A 521 -7.93 16.46 -15.17
C THR A 521 -7.20 17.71 -15.65
N SER A 522 -6.79 17.72 -16.92
CA SER A 522 -6.11 18.90 -17.47
C SER A 522 -6.99 20.14 -17.30
N PRO A 523 -6.44 21.27 -16.79
CA PRO A 523 -7.15 22.53 -16.74
C PRO A 523 -7.70 22.93 -18.11
N ASP A 524 -8.83 23.62 -18.12
CA ASP A 524 -9.38 24.19 -19.35
C ASP A 524 -8.38 25.17 -19.99
N PRO A 525 -8.32 25.24 -21.33
CA PRO A 525 -7.46 26.21 -21.99
C PRO A 525 -7.89 27.63 -21.59
N PRO A 526 -6.94 28.53 -21.24
CA PRO A 526 -7.27 29.90 -20.95
C PRO A 526 -7.82 30.57 -22.22
N GLY A 527 -9.00 31.17 -22.11
CA GLY A 527 -9.60 31.96 -23.18
C GLY A 527 -8.84 33.27 -23.39
N ILE A 528 -8.79 33.76 -24.63
CA ILE A 528 -8.23 35.09 -24.92
C ILE A 528 -9.33 36.13 -24.76
N ASN A 529 -9.30 36.84 -23.63
CA ASN A 529 -10.22 37.95 -23.33
C ASN A 529 -9.85 39.24 -24.07
N GLY A 530 -8.63 39.32 -24.59
CA GLY A 530 -8.27 40.37 -25.52
C GLY A 530 -6.82 40.35 -25.95
N MET A 531 -6.56 41.02 -27.07
CA MET A 531 -5.28 41.03 -27.73
C MET A 531 -5.07 42.40 -28.37
N TRP A 532 -4.03 43.14 -27.95
CA TRP A 532 -3.79 44.51 -28.41
C TRP A 532 -2.33 44.72 -28.83
N PRO A 533 -2.08 45.36 -29.99
CA PRO A 533 -0.74 45.77 -30.36
C PRO A 533 -0.29 46.95 -29.49
N LEU A 534 0.85 46.79 -28.81
CA LEU A 534 1.49 47.86 -28.04
C LEU A 534 2.53 48.61 -28.88
N SER A 535 3.18 47.92 -29.83
CA SER A 535 4.11 48.52 -30.80
C SER A 535 4.27 47.60 -32.02
N GLY A 536 5.18 47.96 -32.94
CA GLY A 536 5.52 47.12 -34.10
C GLY A 536 6.15 45.77 -33.75
N SER A 537 6.55 45.54 -32.50
CA SER A 537 7.15 44.29 -32.02
C SER A 537 6.62 43.81 -30.66
N GLN A 538 5.55 44.44 -30.14
CA GLN A 538 4.99 44.12 -28.83
C GLN A 538 3.48 43.98 -28.88
N LEU A 539 2.97 42.99 -28.14
CA LEU A 539 1.57 42.65 -28.04
C LEU A 539 1.20 42.45 -26.56
N GLU A 540 0.08 43.00 -26.13
CA GLU A 540 -0.58 42.65 -24.87
C GLU A 540 -1.61 41.54 -25.12
N LEU A 541 -1.52 40.47 -24.34
CA LEU A 541 -2.49 39.39 -24.33
C LEU A 541 -3.16 39.32 -22.95
N ARG A 542 -4.49 39.31 -22.93
CA ARG A 542 -5.27 39.09 -21.70
C ARG A 542 -5.98 37.76 -21.79
N LEU A 543 -5.72 36.92 -20.79
CA LEU A 543 -6.29 35.60 -20.68
C LEU A 543 -7.43 35.58 -19.64
N SER A 544 -8.36 34.65 -19.78
CA SER A 544 -9.27 34.26 -18.71
C SER A 544 -8.54 33.37 -17.70
N ASN A 545 -9.03 33.35 -16.46
CA ASN A 545 -8.63 32.33 -15.51
C ASN A 545 -9.14 30.96 -16.03
N PRO A 546 -8.27 29.97 -16.22
CA PRO A 546 -8.68 28.62 -16.55
C PRO A 546 -9.39 27.96 -15.36
N VAL A 547 -10.28 27.02 -15.64
CA VAL A 547 -10.82 26.10 -14.63
C VAL A 547 -9.80 25.00 -14.45
N ASP A 548 -9.33 24.80 -13.21
CA ASP A 548 -8.19 23.94 -12.88
C ASP A 548 -8.52 22.45 -12.77
N HIS A 549 -9.82 22.10 -12.70
CA HIS A 549 -10.34 20.72 -12.60
C HIS A 549 -9.56 19.87 -11.59
N GLY A 550 -9.25 20.46 -10.43
CA GLY A 550 -8.68 19.76 -9.28
C GLY A 550 -7.19 19.90 -9.05
N ASP A 551 -6.41 20.30 -10.05
CA ASP A 551 -4.99 20.62 -9.88
C ASP A 551 -4.72 22.07 -10.29
N SER A 552 -4.32 22.89 -9.32
CA SER A 552 -4.11 24.32 -9.54
C SER A 552 -3.13 24.60 -10.70
N VAL A 553 -3.47 25.58 -11.54
CA VAL A 553 -2.64 25.94 -12.69
C VAL A 553 -1.32 26.56 -12.24
N SER A 554 -0.23 25.81 -12.40
CA SER A 554 1.11 26.23 -11.96
C SER A 554 1.86 27.08 -12.98
N LYS A 555 1.63 26.87 -14.28
CA LYS A 555 2.34 27.55 -15.39
C LYS A 555 1.45 27.72 -16.62
N TYR A 556 1.74 28.76 -17.39
CA TYR A 556 1.18 28.97 -18.73
C TYR A 556 2.28 28.81 -19.78
N LEU A 557 2.02 28.02 -20.83
CA LEU A 557 2.90 27.89 -21.98
C LEU A 557 2.34 28.70 -23.15
N PHE A 558 3.16 29.61 -23.67
CA PHE A 558 2.81 30.42 -24.84
C PHE A 558 3.64 29.98 -26.04
N GLU A 559 2.97 29.43 -27.05
CA GLU A 559 3.59 29.04 -28.32
C GLU A 559 3.00 29.94 -29.42
N TYR A 560 3.86 30.53 -30.25
CA TYR A 560 3.45 31.30 -31.41
C TYR A 560 4.23 30.82 -32.63
N ALA A 561 3.59 30.83 -33.79
CA ALA A 561 4.20 30.47 -35.06
C ALA A 561 3.80 31.47 -36.14
N VAL A 562 4.65 31.60 -37.16
CA VAL A 562 4.41 32.46 -38.32
C VAL A 562 4.19 31.56 -39.54
N GLY A 563 3.00 31.61 -40.13
CA GLY A 563 2.64 30.88 -41.37
C GLY A 563 1.65 29.72 -41.17
N GLU A 564 1.20 29.14 -42.28
CA GLU A 564 0.14 28.11 -42.35
C GLU A 564 0.57 26.70 -41.89
N SER A 565 1.81 26.51 -41.43
CA SER A 565 2.35 25.19 -41.08
C SER A 565 2.08 24.74 -39.64
N PHE A 566 1.37 25.54 -38.83
CA PHE A 566 1.01 25.15 -37.47
C PHE A 566 -0.21 24.20 -37.47
N GLY A 567 -0.04 22.95 -37.03
CA GLY A 567 -1.17 22.10 -36.64
C GLY A 567 -1.65 20.98 -37.57
N LYS A 568 -0.91 20.56 -38.61
CA LYS A 568 -1.30 19.39 -39.42
C LYS A 568 -1.50 18.14 -38.53
N VAL A 569 -2.70 17.54 -38.59
CA VAL A 569 -3.05 16.36 -37.79
C VAL A 569 -2.25 15.16 -38.30
N ALA A 570 -1.52 14.49 -37.41
CA ALA A 570 -0.84 13.24 -37.71
C ALA A 570 -1.73 12.06 -37.31
N THR A 571 -2.09 11.20 -38.26
CA THR A 571 -2.85 9.97 -38.00
C THR A 571 -1.90 8.77 -37.91
N LYS A 572 -2.04 7.96 -36.86
CA LYS A 572 -1.32 6.70 -36.68
C LYS A 572 -2.33 5.56 -36.55
N LYS A 573 -2.06 4.43 -37.20
CA LYS A 573 -2.86 3.19 -37.06
C LYS A 573 -2.08 2.20 -36.19
N VAL A 574 -2.77 1.59 -35.24
CA VAL A 574 -2.24 0.55 -34.36
C VAL A 574 -2.97 -0.75 -34.67
N PHE A 575 -2.23 -1.84 -34.86
CA PHE A 575 -2.79 -3.18 -35.09
C PHE A 575 -2.46 -4.07 -33.89
N VAL A 576 -3.48 -4.70 -33.32
CA VAL A 576 -3.34 -5.69 -32.25
C VAL A 576 -3.93 -6.99 -32.80
N TYR A 577 -3.10 -8.03 -32.95
CA TYR A 577 -3.52 -9.29 -33.58
C TYR A 577 -2.71 -10.48 -33.04
N ASN A 578 -3.31 -11.68 -33.08
CA ASN A 578 -2.62 -12.96 -32.96
C ASN A 578 -2.58 -13.62 -34.36
N SER A 579 -1.52 -14.37 -34.65
CA SER A 579 -1.41 -15.22 -35.85
C SER A 579 -2.42 -16.37 -35.89
N ILE A 580 -3.00 -16.73 -34.74
CA ILE A 580 -4.05 -17.75 -34.62
C ILE A 580 -5.40 -17.05 -34.50
N GLU A 581 -6.36 -17.46 -35.34
CA GLU A 581 -7.70 -16.88 -35.41
C GLU A 581 -8.47 -17.11 -34.10
N ASN A 582 -9.11 -16.06 -33.58
CA ASN A 582 -9.88 -16.06 -32.32
C ASN A 582 -9.10 -16.42 -31.04
N ASP A 583 -7.77 -16.41 -31.08
CA ASP A 583 -6.90 -16.73 -29.94
C ASP A 583 -6.24 -15.46 -29.35
N ILE A 584 -6.95 -14.34 -29.32
CA ILE A 584 -6.42 -13.11 -28.75
C ILE A 584 -6.91 -12.96 -27.30
N ALA A 585 -5.98 -13.06 -26.36
CA ALA A 585 -6.23 -12.88 -24.94
C ALA A 585 -5.10 -12.05 -24.31
N GLY A 586 -5.39 -11.43 -23.16
CA GLY A 586 -4.43 -10.65 -22.40
C GLY A 586 -4.56 -9.14 -22.58
N THR A 587 -3.49 -8.43 -22.26
CA THR A 587 -3.45 -6.97 -22.18
C THR A 587 -2.20 -6.41 -22.88
N PHE A 588 -2.26 -5.15 -23.31
CA PHE A 588 -1.16 -4.42 -23.91
C PHE A 588 -1.07 -3.01 -23.34
N ARG A 589 0.09 -2.36 -23.51
CA ARG A 589 0.28 -0.93 -23.23
C ARG A 589 0.81 -0.23 -24.47
N LEU A 590 0.48 1.05 -24.60
CA LEU A 590 1.10 1.92 -25.60
C LEU A 590 2.07 2.85 -24.89
N GLN A 591 3.22 3.07 -25.50
CA GLN A 591 4.22 4.03 -25.03
C GLN A 591 4.24 5.23 -25.96
N TYR A 592 4.25 6.43 -25.38
CA TYR A 592 4.44 7.69 -26.11
C TYR A 592 5.47 8.54 -25.37
N GLY A 593 6.66 8.70 -25.96
CA GLY A 593 7.80 9.27 -25.24
C GLY A 593 8.21 8.37 -24.06
N ASP A 594 8.31 8.95 -22.87
CA ASP A 594 8.63 8.23 -21.62
C ASP A 594 7.38 7.74 -20.88
N ASP A 595 6.18 8.13 -21.33
CA ASP A 595 4.91 7.76 -20.69
C ASP A 595 4.31 6.50 -21.31
N VAL A 596 3.63 5.71 -20.48
CA VAL A 596 2.93 4.48 -20.88
C VAL A 596 1.48 4.50 -20.42
N THR A 597 0.57 3.96 -21.23
CA THR A 597 -0.84 3.84 -20.85
C THR A 597 -1.02 2.83 -19.72
N SER A 598 -2.21 2.82 -19.08
CA SER A 598 -2.67 1.66 -18.30
C SER A 598 -2.72 0.38 -19.17
N LEU A 599 -2.79 -0.81 -18.55
CA LEU A 599 -2.95 -2.05 -19.33
C LEU A 599 -4.35 -2.02 -19.96
N LEU A 600 -4.36 -2.13 -21.28
CA LEU A 600 -5.59 -2.20 -22.07
C LEU A 600 -5.82 -3.66 -22.45
N SER A 601 -7.03 -4.16 -22.24
CA SER A 601 -7.44 -5.46 -22.78
C SER A 601 -7.28 -5.47 -24.30
N VAL A 602 -6.93 -6.62 -24.87
CA VAL A 602 -6.99 -6.83 -26.33
C VAL A 602 -8.39 -6.61 -26.91
N HIS A 603 -9.43 -6.62 -26.07
CA HIS A 603 -10.81 -6.29 -26.43
C HIS A 603 -11.23 -4.87 -26.02
N THR A 604 -10.26 -3.97 -25.75
CA THR A 604 -10.56 -2.59 -25.35
C THR A 604 -11.39 -1.86 -26.41
N THR A 605 -12.30 -0.99 -25.96
CA THR A 605 -13.14 -0.18 -26.85
C THR A 605 -12.40 1.05 -27.34
N ALA A 606 -12.89 1.68 -28.42
CA ALA A 606 -12.32 2.92 -28.93
C ALA A 606 -12.33 4.05 -27.89
N SER A 607 -13.39 4.16 -27.08
CA SER A 607 -13.49 5.15 -26.00
C SER A 607 -12.49 4.87 -24.87
N SER A 608 -12.35 3.61 -24.46
CA SER A 608 -11.38 3.22 -23.42
C SER A 608 -9.94 3.49 -23.86
N LEU A 609 -9.59 3.18 -25.11
CA LEU A 609 -8.29 3.49 -25.70
C LEU A 609 -8.05 5.01 -25.77
N GLN A 610 -9.07 5.78 -26.14
CA GLN A 610 -8.99 7.24 -26.17
C GLN A 610 -8.73 7.81 -24.78
N SER A 611 -9.46 7.38 -23.76
CA SER A 611 -9.25 7.82 -22.38
C SER A 611 -7.84 7.50 -21.89
N ALA A 612 -7.34 6.29 -22.15
CA ALA A 612 -5.99 5.88 -21.75
C ALA A 612 -4.86 6.63 -22.48
N LEU A 613 -5.09 7.06 -23.72
CA LEU A 613 -4.15 7.93 -24.43
C LEU A 613 -4.20 9.37 -23.93
N ASN A 614 -5.39 9.88 -23.62
CA ASN A 614 -5.58 11.23 -23.08
C ASN A 614 -5.07 11.38 -21.64
N SER A 615 -4.89 10.27 -20.91
CA SER A 615 -4.29 10.28 -19.57
C SER A 615 -2.75 10.33 -19.58
N LEU A 616 -2.10 10.23 -20.74
CA LEU A 616 -0.65 10.36 -20.84
C LEU A 616 -0.26 11.83 -20.68
N SER A 617 0.63 12.15 -19.73
CA SER A 617 1.12 13.51 -19.48
C SER A 617 1.77 14.16 -20.71
N SER A 618 2.35 13.34 -21.58
CA SER A 618 2.97 13.74 -22.86
C SER A 618 1.97 13.98 -23.98
N VAL A 619 0.71 13.53 -23.85
CA VAL A 619 -0.36 13.74 -24.83
C VAL A 619 -1.22 14.92 -24.39
N ARG A 620 -1.04 16.06 -25.06
CA ARG A 620 -1.80 17.28 -24.79
C ARG A 620 -3.26 17.13 -25.27
N PRO A 621 -4.28 17.43 -24.44
CA PRO A 621 -5.62 17.72 -24.94
C PRO A 621 -5.52 18.90 -25.90
N ARG A 622 -5.80 18.69 -27.19
CA ARG A 622 -5.98 19.80 -28.12
C ARG A 622 -7.28 20.49 -27.74
N ASP A 623 -7.28 21.82 -27.62
CA ASP A 623 -8.28 22.70 -28.23
C ASP A 623 -8.01 24.17 -27.90
N LEU A 624 -7.30 24.88 -28.79
CA LEU A 624 -7.69 26.23 -29.22
C LEU A 624 -6.87 26.63 -30.46
N TYR A 625 -7.54 26.75 -31.61
CA TYR A 625 -6.99 27.38 -32.81
C TYR A 625 -7.66 28.73 -33.02
N VAL A 626 -6.89 29.81 -33.00
CA VAL A 626 -7.34 31.12 -33.50
C VAL A 626 -6.63 31.38 -34.81
N GLY A 627 -7.29 30.99 -35.91
CA GLY A 627 -6.90 31.40 -37.25
C GLY A 627 -7.30 32.86 -37.47
N LYS A 628 -6.47 33.61 -38.20
CA LYS A 628 -6.83 34.93 -38.70
C LYS A 628 -7.51 34.81 -40.05
#